data_AF-A0A350QBJ6-F1
#
_entry.id   AF-A0A350QBJ6-F1
#
_cell.length_a   1.000
_cell.length_b   1.000
_cell.length_c   1.000
_cell.angle_alpha   90.00
_cell.angle_beta   90.00
_cell.angle_gamma   90.00
#
_symmetry.space_group_name_H-M   'P 1'
#
loop_
_entity.id
_entity.type
_entity.pdbx_description
1 polymer ?
#
loop_
_entity_poly.entity_id
_entity_poly.type
_entity_poly.pdbx_seq_one_letter_code
_entity_poly.pdbx_strand_id
1 'polypeptide(L)'
;MKSHRDDRWIWWRLAWRNLWRNRRRTFITASALAFGYLAAVTIIGIWRGMLSEMIASGTDLVTGQLQIHAPDYYPERSMYTTLGGREGIDVDELVRLTRETPGIVAASPRVHGGGLVSSGSETVAG
;
A
#
# COMPACT_ATOMS: atom_id res chain seq x y z
N MET A 1 -44.18 -35.64 26.18
CA MET A 1 -43.27 -35.02 25.20
C MET A 1 -44.01 -33.87 24.49
N LYS A 2 -43.98 -32.64 25.03
CA LYS A 2 -44.65 -31.45 24.47
C LYS A 2 -43.71 -30.24 24.53
N SER A 3 -43.68 -29.52 23.41
CA SER A 3 -42.94 -28.30 23.04
C SER A 3 -42.33 -27.46 24.17
N HIS A 4 -41.01 -27.26 24.12
CA HIS A 4 -40.23 -26.24 24.84
C HIS A 4 -39.60 -25.25 23.82
N ARG A 5 -40.36 -24.88 22.77
CA ARG A 5 -39.84 -24.10 21.64
C ARG A 5 -40.34 -22.66 21.57
N ASP A 6 -41.23 -22.24 22.48
CA ASP A 6 -42.01 -20.99 22.36
C ASP A 6 -41.61 -19.90 23.37
N ASP A 7 -40.78 -20.26 24.35
CA ASP A 7 -40.36 -19.42 25.47
C ASP A 7 -39.26 -18.41 25.09
N ARG A 8 -38.53 -18.64 23.99
CA ARG A 8 -37.57 -17.66 23.43
C ARG A 8 -38.22 -16.33 23.07
N TRP A 9 -39.45 -16.34 22.59
CA TRP A 9 -40.17 -15.12 22.20
C TRP A 9 -40.52 -14.25 23.41
N ILE A 10 -40.81 -14.89 24.56
CA ILE A 10 -41.09 -14.20 25.82
C ILE A 10 -39.81 -13.48 26.30
N TRP A 11 -38.66 -14.15 26.25
CA TRP A 11 -37.36 -13.56 26.61
C TRP A 11 -36.99 -12.37 25.70
N TRP A 12 -37.18 -12.49 24.38
CA TRP A 12 -36.94 -11.37 23.45
C TRP A 12 -37.84 -10.16 23.71
N ARG A 13 -39.13 -10.39 23.96
CA ARG A 13 -40.09 -9.32 24.31
C ARG A 13 -39.74 -8.63 25.63
N LEU A 14 -39.33 -9.41 26.63
CA LEU A 14 -38.88 -8.88 27.93
C LEU A 14 -37.59 -8.07 27.78
N ALA A 15 -36.61 -8.56 27.03
CA ALA A 15 -35.35 -7.86 26.75
C ALA A 15 -35.59 -6.52 26.04
N TRP A 16 -36.42 -6.50 24.98
CA TRP A 16 -36.76 -5.27 24.25
C TRP A 16 -37.46 -4.23 25.14
N ARG A 17 -38.44 -4.66 25.95
CA ARG A 17 -39.12 -3.77 26.91
C ARG A 17 -38.16 -3.27 27.99
N ASN A 18 -37.18 -4.08 28.41
CA ASN A 18 -36.17 -3.70 29.39
C ASN A 18 -35.23 -2.61 28.84
N LEU A 19 -34.73 -2.78 27.61
CA LEU A 19 -33.91 -1.80 26.90
C LEU A 19 -34.66 -0.46 26.73
N TRP A 20 -35.95 -0.51 26.39
CA TRP A 20 -36.75 0.70 26.18
C TRP A 20 -37.12 1.43 27.46
N ARG A 21 -37.03 0.78 28.64
CA ARG A 21 -37.32 1.39 29.94
C ARG A 21 -36.14 2.20 30.49
N ASN A 22 -34.90 1.80 30.17
CA ASN A 22 -33.67 2.49 30.57
C ASN A 22 -32.91 3.08 29.37
N ARG A 23 -33.61 3.89 28.56
CA ARG A 23 -33.12 4.42 27.27
C ARG A 23 -31.76 5.09 27.34
N ARG A 24 -31.49 5.91 28.37
CA ARG A 24 -30.20 6.62 28.51
C ARG A 24 -29.01 5.67 28.63
N ARG A 25 -29.10 4.67 29.51
CA ARG A 25 -28.00 3.73 29.75
C ARG A 25 -27.74 2.85 28.53
N THR A 26 -28.81 2.33 27.93
CA THR A 26 -28.74 1.52 26.71
C THR A 26 -28.15 2.30 25.55
N PHE A 27 -28.54 3.57 25.37
CA PHE A 27 -28.02 4.41 24.30
C PHE A 27 -26.52 4.64 24.44
N ILE A 28 -26.03 4.99 25.64
CA ILE A 28 -24.59 5.20 25.87
C ILE A 28 -23.77 3.96 25.49
N THR A 29 -24.19 2.77 25.96
CA THR A 29 -23.46 1.52 25.66
C THR A 29 -23.58 1.14 24.18
N ALA A 30 -24.76 1.28 23.58
CA ALA A 30 -24.96 0.92 22.17
C ALA A 30 -24.17 1.85 21.23
N SER A 31 -24.15 3.15 21.52
CA SER A 31 -23.35 4.13 20.78
C SER A 31 -21.86 3.88 20.92
N ALA A 32 -21.38 3.52 22.11
CA ALA A 32 -19.97 3.16 22.31
C ALA A 32 -19.57 1.93 21.48
N LEU A 33 -20.40 0.87 21.46
CA LEU A 33 -20.18 -0.30 20.62
C LEU A 33 -20.21 0.06 19.12
N ALA A 34 -21.22 0.82 18.69
CA ALA A 34 -21.37 1.22 17.31
C ALA A 34 -20.18 2.05 16.82
N PHE A 35 -19.72 2.99 17.64
CA PHE A 35 -18.56 3.81 17.33
C PHE A 35 -17.27 2.99 17.27
N GLY A 36 -17.04 2.09 18.24
CA GLY A 36 -15.87 1.20 18.23
C GLY A 36 -15.85 0.27 17.01
N TYR A 37 -17.01 -0.28 16.64
CA TYR A 37 -17.13 -1.12 15.45
C TYR A 37 -16.91 -0.33 14.16
N LEU A 38 -17.48 0.86 14.04
CA LEU A 38 -17.27 1.75 12.90
C LEU A 38 -15.80 2.11 12.74
N ALA A 39 -15.11 2.43 13.85
CA ALA A 39 -13.68 2.72 13.84
C ALA A 39 -12.87 1.50 13.36
N ALA A 40 -13.17 0.31 13.88
CA ALA A 40 -12.49 -0.92 13.49
C ALA A 40 -12.66 -1.22 11.98
N VAL A 41 -13.89 -1.12 11.46
CA VAL A 41 -14.17 -1.34 10.02
C VAL A 41 -13.45 -0.32 9.15
N THR A 42 -13.46 0.96 9.55
CA THR A 42 -12.75 2.03 8.84
C THR A 42 -11.25 1.76 8.77
N ILE A 43 -10.65 1.41 9.90
CA ILE A 43 -9.22 1.08 10.01
C ILE A 43 -8.86 -0.11 9.11
N ILE A 44 -9.69 -1.16 9.09
CA ILE A 44 -9.49 -2.32 8.21
C ILE A 44 -9.56 -1.90 6.73
N GLY A 45 -10.50 -1.02 6.37
CA GLY A 45 -10.61 -0.48 5.02
C GLY A 45 -9.35 0.28 4.59
N ILE A 46 -8.86 1.17 5.44
CA ILE A 46 -7.63 1.94 5.21
C ILE A 46 -6.43 0.98 5.04
N TRP A 47 -6.29 0.00 5.93
CA TRP A 47 -5.18 -0.97 5.84
C TRP A 47 -5.18 -1.76 4.54
N ARG A 48 -6.36 -2.17 4.07
CA ARG A 48 -6.50 -2.88 2.79
C ARG A 48 -6.14 -1.98 1.61
N GLY A 49 -6.55 -0.72 1.64
CA GLY A 49 -6.16 0.27 0.65
C GLY A 49 -4.65 0.46 0.60
N MET A 50 -4.02 0.67 1.75
CA MET A 50 -2.56 0.79 1.85
C MET A 50 -1.83 -0.45 1.37
N LEU A 51 -2.30 -1.65 1.71
CA LEU A 51 -1.69 -2.90 1.23
C LEU A 51 -1.82 -3.04 -0.28
N SER A 52 -2.97 -2.67 -0.87
CA SER A 52 -3.16 -2.67 -2.31
C SER A 52 -2.21 -1.67 -2.99
N GLU A 53 -2.10 -0.46 -2.45
CA GLU A 53 -1.18 0.57 -2.94
C GLU A 53 0.28 0.11 -2.86
N MET A 54 0.67 -0.52 -1.75
CA MET A 54 2.00 -1.07 -1.56
C MET A 54 2.29 -2.21 -2.54
N ILE A 55 1.32 -3.06 -2.84
CA ILE A 55 1.47 -4.12 -3.85
C ILE A 55 1.57 -3.50 -5.25
N ALA A 56 0.74 -2.51 -5.58
CA ALA A 56 0.79 -1.82 -6.87
C ALA A 56 2.13 -1.09 -7.06
N SER A 57 2.50 -0.24 -6.11
CA SER A 57 3.79 0.47 -6.08
C SER A 57 4.96 -0.51 -6.06
N GLY A 58 4.85 -1.60 -5.29
CA GLY A 58 5.85 -2.65 -5.21
C GLY A 58 6.01 -3.36 -6.55
N THR A 59 4.92 -3.71 -7.23
CA THR A 59 4.99 -4.38 -8.53
C THR A 59 5.56 -3.45 -9.60
N ASP A 60 5.21 -2.15 -9.58
CA ASP A 60 5.74 -1.17 -10.52
C ASP A 60 7.24 -0.88 -10.28
N LEU A 61 7.67 -0.76 -9.02
CA LEU A 61 9.08 -0.56 -8.64
C LEU A 61 9.92 -1.84 -8.82
N VAL A 62 9.31 -3.01 -8.63
CA VAL A 62 9.95 -4.35 -8.77
C VAL A 62 9.89 -4.85 -10.22
N THR A 63 9.85 -3.94 -11.20
CA THR A 63 10.21 -4.29 -12.58
C THR A 63 11.72 -4.58 -12.74
N GLY A 64 12.53 -4.48 -11.68
CA GLY A 64 13.91 -4.97 -11.64
C GLY A 64 14.26 -5.61 -10.30
N GLN A 65 14.43 -6.94 -10.28
CA GLN A 65 14.83 -7.69 -9.07
C GLN A 65 16.27 -7.41 -8.63
N LEU A 66 17.10 -6.89 -9.52
CA LEU A 66 18.51 -6.56 -9.30
C LEU A 66 18.83 -5.23 -9.98
N GLN A 67 19.46 -4.31 -9.27
CA GLN A 67 19.95 -3.04 -9.81
C GLN A 67 21.47 -2.98 -9.65
N ILE A 68 22.16 -2.66 -10.75
CA ILE A 68 23.60 -2.46 -10.78
C ILE A 68 23.83 -0.95 -10.76
N HIS A 69 24.66 -0.48 -9.82
CA HIS A 69 25.02 0.93 -9.69
C HIS A 69 26.54 1.09 -9.63
N ALA A 70 27.03 2.27 -10.00
CA ALA A 70 28.44 2.61 -9.79
C ALA A 70 28.77 2.65 -8.29
N PRO A 71 30.00 2.31 -7.86
CA PRO A 71 30.36 2.18 -6.44
C PRO A 71 30.04 3.42 -5.60
N ASP A 72 30.26 4.61 -6.17
CA ASP A 72 30.06 5.90 -5.48
C ASP A 72 28.68 6.53 -5.73
N TYR A 73 27.74 5.77 -6.32
CA TYR A 73 26.41 6.28 -6.63
C TYR A 73 25.59 6.56 -5.36
N TYR A 74 25.86 5.83 -4.28
CA TYR A 74 25.28 6.07 -2.97
C TYR A 74 26.31 6.75 -2.06
N PRO A 75 25.93 7.80 -1.28
CA PRO A 75 24.55 8.21 -0.96
C PRO A 75 23.98 9.37 -1.80
N GLU A 76 24.80 10.10 -2.56
CA GLU A 76 24.42 11.39 -3.16
C GLU A 76 23.56 11.26 -4.44
N ARG A 77 23.47 10.06 -5.04
CA ARG A 77 22.73 9.79 -6.30
C ARG A 77 23.01 10.84 -7.39
N SER A 78 24.25 11.28 -7.48
CA SER A 78 24.68 12.29 -8.43
C SER A 78 24.53 11.81 -9.87
N MET A 79 23.98 12.64 -10.76
CA MET A 79 23.87 12.35 -12.20
C MET A 79 25.24 12.17 -12.87
N TYR A 80 26.31 12.62 -12.23
CA TYR A 80 27.68 12.50 -12.73
C TYR A 80 28.32 11.14 -12.42
N THR A 81 27.74 10.37 -11.49
CA THR A 81 28.24 9.06 -11.10
C THR A 81 27.46 7.98 -11.85
N THR A 82 27.88 7.70 -13.08
CA THR A 82 27.21 6.72 -13.96
C THR A 82 28.08 5.50 -14.19
N LEU A 83 27.47 4.36 -14.50
CA LEU A 83 28.20 3.16 -14.92
C LEU A 83 28.94 3.36 -16.26
N GLY A 84 28.45 4.28 -17.09
CA GLY A 84 29.04 4.63 -18.38
C GLY A 84 29.70 6.02 -18.41
N GLY A 85 30.14 6.44 -19.59
CA GLY A 85 30.86 7.70 -19.81
C GLY A 85 32.12 7.50 -20.64
N ARG A 86 32.92 8.56 -20.84
CA ARG A 86 34.16 8.50 -21.65
C ARG A 86 35.22 7.53 -21.10
N GLU A 87 35.18 7.25 -19.79
CA GLU A 87 36.10 6.35 -19.08
C GLU A 87 35.35 5.22 -18.33
N GLY A 88 34.03 5.12 -18.53
CA GLY A 88 33.16 4.14 -17.84
C GLY A 88 33.05 2.81 -18.59
N ILE A 89 32.21 1.92 -18.06
CA ILE A 89 31.89 0.62 -18.66
C ILE A 89 30.97 0.86 -19.87
N ASP A 90 31.15 0.09 -20.94
CA ASP A 90 30.18 0.05 -22.04
C ASP A 90 28.86 -0.54 -21.54
N VAL A 91 27.87 0.34 -21.37
CA VAL A 91 26.55 -0.01 -20.84
C VAL A 91 25.79 -0.91 -21.81
N ASP A 92 25.99 -0.75 -23.12
CA ASP A 92 25.32 -1.57 -24.13
C ASP A 92 25.87 -3.00 -24.11
N GLU A 93 27.19 -3.16 -23.95
CA GLU A 93 27.82 -4.47 -23.77
C GLU A 93 27.36 -5.14 -22.47
N LEU A 94 27.29 -4.40 -21.37
CA LEU A 94 26.82 -4.92 -20.08
C LEU A 94 25.37 -5.41 -20.17
N VAL A 95 24.49 -4.64 -20.82
CA VAL A 95 23.08 -5.03 -21.03
C VAL A 95 23.00 -6.28 -21.91
N ARG A 96 23.84 -6.40 -22.95
CA ARG A 96 23.89 -7.59 -23.81
C ARG A 96 24.28 -8.84 -23.03
N LEU A 97 25.39 -8.79 -22.29
CA LEU A 97 25.88 -9.91 -21.47
C LEU A 97 24.83 -10.34 -20.41
N THR A 98 24.14 -9.36 -19.83
CA THR A 98 23.08 -9.61 -18.85
C THR A 98 21.90 -10.33 -19.50
N ARG A 99 21.50 -9.95 -20.73
CA ARG A 99 20.41 -10.64 -21.45
C ARG A 99 20.78 -12.06 -21.90
N GLU A 100 22.05 -12.33 -22.15
CA GLU A 100 22.55 -13.64 -22.57
C GLU A 100 22.69 -14.65 -21.40
N THR A 101 22.62 -14.17 -20.16
CA THR A 101 22.76 -15.01 -18.96
C THR A 101 21.48 -15.84 -18.71
N PRO A 102 21.59 -17.17 -18.53
CA PRO A 102 20.43 -18.02 -18.23
C PRO A 102 19.73 -17.59 -16.95
N GLY A 103 18.40 -17.43 -17.01
CA GLY A 103 17.56 -17.02 -15.89
C GLY A 103 17.22 -15.54 -15.84
N ILE A 104 17.78 -14.72 -16.74
CA ILE A 104 17.44 -13.29 -16.85
C ILE A 104 16.31 -13.11 -17.87
N VAL A 105 15.15 -12.61 -17.42
CA VAL A 105 13.96 -12.41 -18.27
C VAL A 105 14.06 -11.11 -19.08
N ALA A 106 14.60 -10.05 -18.49
CA ALA A 106 14.77 -8.75 -19.14
C ALA A 106 15.86 -7.92 -18.44
N ALA A 107 16.57 -7.11 -19.22
CA ALA A 107 17.48 -6.09 -18.71
C ALA A 107 17.25 -4.77 -19.47
N SER A 108 17.21 -3.66 -18.74
CA SER A 108 17.04 -2.31 -19.29
C SER A 108 17.97 -1.33 -18.58
N PRO A 109 18.72 -0.50 -19.32
CA PRO A 109 19.43 0.63 -18.73
C PRO A 109 18.41 1.66 -18.20
N ARG A 110 18.75 2.33 -17.11
CA ARG A 110 17.94 3.40 -16.49
C ARG A 110 18.86 4.55 -16.07
N VAL A 111 18.39 5.80 -16.22
CA VAL A 111 19.08 7.02 -15.77
C VAL A 111 18.12 7.79 -14.87
N HIS A 112 18.61 8.26 -13.73
CA HIS A 112 17.84 9.10 -12.80
C HIS A 112 18.42 10.51 -12.80
N GLY A 113 17.56 11.49 -13.01
CA GLY A 113 17.92 12.90 -12.93
C GLY A 113 16.70 13.75 -12.57
N GLY A 114 16.90 14.73 -11.70
CA GLY A 114 15.87 15.72 -11.37
C GLY A 114 15.71 16.76 -12.48
N GLY A 115 14.48 17.20 -12.69
CA GLY A 115 14.10 18.19 -13.70
C GLY A 115 12.92 19.04 -13.24
N LEU A 116 12.84 20.25 -13.78
CA LEU A 116 11.68 21.13 -13.58
C LEU A 116 10.85 21.10 -14.86
N VAL A 117 9.55 20.86 -14.71
CA VAL A 117 8.58 21.01 -15.80
C VAL A 117 7.60 22.09 -15.37
N SER A 118 7.46 23.12 -16.21
CA SER A 118 6.53 24.23 -15.96
C SER A 118 5.50 24.31 -17.07
N SER A 119 4.25 24.61 -16.69
CA SER A 119 3.15 24.91 -17.59
C SER A 119 2.39 26.11 -17.06
N GLY A 120 2.47 27.25 -17.75
CA GLY A 120 1.83 28.49 -17.32
C GLY A 120 2.45 29.04 -16.02
N SER A 121 1.66 29.24 -14.98
CA SER A 121 2.11 29.71 -13.67
C SER A 121 2.45 28.59 -12.68
N GLU A 122 2.30 27.33 -13.07
CA GLU A 122 2.56 26.16 -12.22
C GLU A 122 3.92 25.56 -12.58
N THR A 123 4.75 25.31 -11.57
CA THR A 123 6.05 24.63 -11.72
C THR A 123 6.04 23.41 -10.83
N VAL A 124 6.31 22.25 -11.42
CA VAL A 124 6.46 20.97 -10.70
C VAL A 124 7.92 20.55 -10.77
N ALA A 125 8.49 20.24 -9.61
CA ALA A 125 9.82 19.68 -9.48
C ALA A 125 9.74 18.15 -9.30
N GLY A 126 10.57 17.41 -10.05
CA GLY A 126 10.70 15.96 -9.97
C GLY A 126 12.15 15.53 -10.08
#